data_AF-A0AA91GM42-F1
#
_entry.id   AF-A0AA91GM42-F1
#
_cell.length_a   1.000
_cell.length_b   1.000
_cell.length_c   1.000
_cell.angle_alpha   90.00
_cell.angle_beta   90.00
_cell.angle_gamma   90.00
#
_symmetry.space_group_name_H-M   'P 1'
#
loop_
_entity.id
_entity.type
_entity.pdbx_description
1 polymer ?
#
loop_
_entity_poly.entity_id
_entity_poly.type
_entity_poly.pdbx_seq_one_letter_code
_entity_poly.pdbx_strand_id
1 'polypeptide(L)' 'MKEHNSGTGAKYTRLPSRLPAKMIHIEKFSSRSEATKAEYAFKKLTRKHKIAYLKEKE' A
#
# COMPACT_ATOMS: atom_id res chain seq x y z
N MET A 1 4.85 7.74 5.69
CA MET A 1 4.17 7.02 6.79
C MET A 1 3.91 7.88 8.02
N LYS A 2 4.92 8.61 8.52
CA LYS A 2 4.76 9.54 9.67
C LYS A 2 3.63 10.54 9.45
N GLU A 3 3.56 11.17 8.28
CA GLU A 3 2.50 12.13 7.90
C GLU A 3 1.09 11.52 7.82
N HIS A 4 0.97 10.26 7.41
CA HIS A 4 -0.32 9.58 7.40
C HIS A 4 -0.79 9.29 8.82
N ASN A 5 0.12 8.87 9.70
CA ASN A 5 -0.17 8.60 11.10
C ASN A 5 -0.37 9.86 11.96
N SER A 6 0.05 11.04 11.48
CA SER A 6 -0.30 12.33 12.08
C SER A 6 -1.62 12.91 11.53
N GLY A 7 -2.30 12.20 10.62
CA GLY A 7 -3.56 12.64 10.04
C GLY A 7 -3.44 13.74 8.96
N THR A 8 -2.23 14.16 8.59
CA THR A 8 -2.01 15.26 7.62
C THR A 8 -1.75 14.77 6.19
N GLY A 9 -1.46 13.49 5.99
CA GLY A 9 -1.13 12.91 4.68
C GLY A 9 -2.31 12.86 3.68
N ALA A 10 -3.20 11.87 3.80
CA ALA A 10 -4.28 11.65 2.83
C ALA A 10 -5.66 11.86 3.45
N LYS A 11 -6.65 12.27 2.63
CA LYS A 11 -8.05 12.44 3.08
C LYS A 11 -8.58 11.22 3.85
N TYR A 12 -8.24 10.01 3.39
CA TYR A 12 -8.69 8.76 4.01
C TYR A 12 -8.04 8.49 5.38
N THR A 13 -6.82 8.99 5.62
CA THR A 13 -6.05 8.80 6.86
C THR A 13 -6.20 9.99 7.82
N ARG A 14 -7.11 10.93 7.58
CA ARG A 14 -7.36 12.09 8.47
C ARG A 14 -8.08 11.73 9.77
N LEU A 15 -8.93 10.71 9.76
CA LEU A 15 -9.71 10.34 10.94
C LEU A 15 -8.82 9.56 11.95
N PRO A 16 -8.75 9.98 13.22
CA PRO A 16 -7.95 9.30 14.24
C PRO A 16 -8.35 7.84 14.46
N SER A 17 -9.62 7.48 14.28
CA SER A 17 -10.12 6.10 14.41
C SER A 17 -9.56 5.13 13.36
N ARG A 18 -8.96 5.64 12.28
CA ARG A 18 -8.35 4.83 11.21
C ARG A 18 -6.83 4.72 11.35
N LEU A 19 -6.29 5.26 12.44
CA LEU A 19 -4.86 5.28 12.76
C LEU A 19 -4.61 4.48 14.04
N PRO A 20 -3.41 3.91 14.21
CA PRO A 20 -2.25 4.00 13.32
C PRO A 20 -2.33 3.05 12.12
N ALA A 21 -1.92 3.54 10.95
CA ALA A 21 -1.67 2.66 9.82
C ALA A 21 -0.28 2.01 9.97
N LYS A 22 -0.11 0.82 9.40
CA LYS A 22 1.18 0.10 9.32
C LYS A 22 1.48 -0.24 7.86
N MET A 23 2.72 -0.04 7.44
CA MET A 23 3.21 -0.45 6.12
C MET A 23 3.70 -1.90 6.23
N ILE A 24 3.00 -2.82 5.59
CA ILE A 24 3.30 -4.26 5.65
C ILE A 24 4.24 -4.73 4.53
N HIS A 25 4.32 -3.98 3.43
CA HIS A 25 5.10 -4.34 2.25
C HIS A 25 5.51 -3.10 1.47
N ILE A 26 6.71 -3.14 0.88
CA ILE A 26 7.21 -2.11 -0.03
C ILE A 26 8.06 -2.75 -1.11
N GLU A 27 7.79 -2.38 -2.36
CA GLU A 27 8.59 -2.81 -3.52
C GLU A 27 9.20 -1.58 -4.19
N LYS A 28 10.45 -1.70 -4.60
CA LYS A 28 11.16 -0.66 -5.35
C LYS A 28 11.18 -1.04 -6.82
N PHE A 29 10.84 -0.09 -7.68
CA PHE A 29 10.88 -0.24 -9.14
C PHE A 29 11.82 0.79 -9.74
N SER A 30 12.38 0.47 -10.90
CA SER A 30 13.35 1.34 -11.57
C SER A 30 12.68 2.58 -12.19
N SER A 31 11.44 2.44 -12.65
CA SER A 31 10.68 3.49 -13.31
C SER A 31 9.29 3.68 -12.71
N ARG A 32 8.77 4.91 -12.81
CA ARG A 32 7.39 5.23 -12.42
C ARG A 32 6.37 4.40 -13.20
N SER A 33 6.64 4.11 -14.47
CA SER A 33 5.77 3.33 -15.33
C SER A 33 5.64 1.88 -14.85
N GLU A 34 6.75 1.25 -14.45
CA GLU A 34 6.75 -0.09 -13.86
C GLU A 34 5.99 -0.12 -12.53
N ALA A 35 6.27 0.83 -11.64
CA ALA A 35 5.59 0.94 -10.35
C ALA A 35 4.07 1.07 -10.53
N THR A 36 3.62 1.90 -11.48
CA THR A 36 2.19 2.13 -11.74
C THR A 36 1.53 0.88 -12.34
N LYS A 37 2.22 0.16 -13.24
CA LYS A 37 1.74 -1.12 -13.80
C LYS A 37 1.58 -2.18 -12.72
N ALA A 38 2.58 -2.34 -11.86
CA ALA A 38 2.54 -3.27 -10.74
C ALA A 38 1.42 -2.91 -9.75
N GLU A 39 1.28 -1.63 -9.40
CA GLU A 39 0.20 -1.14 -8.53
C GLU A 39 -1.20 -1.46 -9.10
N TYR A 40 -1.39 -1.22 -10.41
CA TYR A 40 -2.66 -1.51 -11.08
C TYR A 40 -2.99 -3.00 -11.08
N ALA A 41 -2.00 -3.85 -11.40
CA ALA A 41 -2.14 -5.30 -11.34
C ALA A 41 -2.52 -5.74 -9.92
N PHE A 42 -1.81 -5.26 -8.89
CA PHE A 42 -2.08 -5.57 -7.50
C PHE A 42 -3.47 -5.11 -7.05
N LYS A 43 -3.91 -3.90 -7.45
CA LYS A 43 -5.24 -3.38 -7.09
C LYS A 43 -6.38 -4.26 -7.60
N LYS A 44 -6.23 -4.83 -8.80
CA LYS A 44 -7.20 -5.76 -9.41
C LYS A 44 -7.31 -7.11 -8.69
N LEU A 45 -6.27 -7.53 -7.95
CA LEU A 45 -6.29 -8.81 -7.25
C LEU A 45 -7.36 -8.84 -6.15
N THR A 46 -7.99 -10.01 -5.99
CA THR A 46 -8.87 -10.27 -4.86
C THR A 46 -8.07 -10.39 -3.57
N ARG A 47 -8.74 -10.30 -2.41
CA ARG A 47 -8.04 -10.35 -1.11
C ARG A 47 -7.22 -11.63 -0.91
N LYS A 48 -7.71 -12.78 -1.36
CA LYS A 48 -6.97 -14.05 -1.30
C LYS A 48 -5.67 -13.99 -2.11
N HIS A 49 -5.74 -13.46 -3.33
CA HIS A 49 -4.57 -13.33 -4.21
C HIS A 49 -3.58 -12.30 -3.70
N LYS A 50 -4.04 -11.21 -3.06
CA LYS A 50 -3.15 -10.25 -2.39
C LYS A 50 -2.37 -10.88 -1.26
N ILE A 51 -3.01 -11.74 -0.45
CA ILE A 51 -2.33 -12.44 0.65
C ILE A 51 -1.28 -13.41 0.10
N ALA A 52 -1.61 -14.17 -0.95
CA ALA A 52 -0.66 -15.07 -1.60
C ALA A 52 0.53 -14.28 -2.19
N TYR A 53 0.26 -13.21 -2.95
CA TYR A 53 1.28 -12.33 -3.52
C TYR A 53 2.23 -11.78 -2.44
N LEU A 54 1.69 -11.36 -1.30
CA LEU A 54 2.50 -10.85 -0.19
C LEU A 54 3.36 -11.94 0.46
N LYS A 55 2.84 -13.17 0.60
CA LYS A 55 3.61 -14.32 1.13
C LYS A 55 4.73 -14.76 0.20
N GLU A 56 4.53 -14.67 -1.11
CA GLU A 56 5.55 -15.02 -2.11
C GLU A 56 6.68 -13.98 -2.19
N LYS A 57 6.46 -12.79 -1.63
CA LYS A 57 7.37 -11.64 -1.68
C LYS A 57 8.00 -11.30 -0.32
N GLU A 58 7.69 -12.06 0.73
CA GLU A 58 8.49 -12.10 1.98
C GLU A 58 9.85 -12.78 1.71
#